data_AF-A0A350NU99-F1
#
_entry.id   AF-A0A350NU99-F1
#
_cell.length_a   1.000
_cell.length_b   1.000
_cell.length_c   1.000
_cell.angle_alpha   90.00
_cell.angle_beta   90.00
_cell.angle_gamma   90.00
#
_symmetry.space_group_name_H-M   'P 1'
#
loop_
_entity.id
_entity.type
_entity.pdbx_description
1 polymer ?
#
loop_
_entity_poly.entity_id
_entity_poly.type
_entity_poly.pdbx_seq_one_letter_code
_entity_poly.pdbx_strand_id
1 'polypeptide(L)'
;SSTHNEQSMRWKIKRFSNDELRQRFVDMTIPQIELLGLTVPDKDLKWNQSTGHYEMGAIDWQEFFNVIAGNGPCNKERIAARKKAHRDGQWVRQAASAYAEKMRTKVTPNQTNAA
;
A
#
# COMPACT_ATOMS: atom_id res chain seq x y z
N SER A 1 18.51 6.62 -3.01
CA SER A 1 18.53 5.19 -3.40
C SER A 1 17.98 4.36 -2.25
N SER A 2 17.03 3.44 -2.50
CA SER A 2 16.44 2.63 -1.42
C SER A 2 17.38 1.51 -0.98
N THR A 3 17.61 1.36 0.32
CA THR A 3 18.46 0.31 0.94
C THR A 3 18.08 -1.11 0.53
N HIS A 4 16.81 -1.38 0.22
CA HIS A 4 16.32 -2.71 -0.16
C HIS A 4 16.37 -3.00 -1.66
N ASN A 5 16.88 -2.09 -2.51
CA ASN A 5 16.74 -2.22 -3.97
C ASN A 5 17.53 -3.42 -4.51
N GLU A 6 18.81 -3.53 -4.15
CA GLU A 6 19.72 -4.51 -4.74
C GLU A 6 19.30 -5.95 -4.43
N GLN A 7 19.00 -6.24 -3.16
CA GLN A 7 18.56 -7.58 -2.74
C GLN A 7 17.20 -7.95 -3.34
N SER A 8 16.26 -7.00 -3.38
CA SER A 8 14.93 -7.23 -3.95
C SER A 8 14.97 -7.48 -5.46
N MET A 9 15.85 -6.78 -6.18
CA MET A 9 16.08 -7.00 -7.61
C MET A 9 16.79 -8.34 -7.85
N ARG A 10 17.80 -8.68 -7.05
CA ARG A 10 18.55 -9.95 -7.16
C ARG A 10 17.62 -11.17 -7.01
N TRP A 11 16.68 -11.11 -6.08
CA TRP A 11 15.69 -12.18 -5.89
C TRP A 11 14.45 -12.04 -6.77
N LYS A 12 14.42 -11.06 -7.69
CA LYS A 12 13.29 -10.78 -8.58
C LYS A 12 11.97 -10.50 -7.86
N ILE A 13 12.03 -10.06 -6.59
CA ILE A 13 10.89 -9.51 -5.84
C ILE A 13 10.51 -8.15 -6.47
N LYS A 14 11.51 -7.33 -6.80
CA LYS A 14 11.36 -6.19 -7.71
C LYS A 14 11.84 -6.59 -9.10
N ARG A 15 11.03 -6.28 -10.11
CA ARG A 15 11.36 -6.50 -11.53
C ARG A 15 11.83 -5.22 -12.22
N PHE A 16 11.46 -4.08 -11.64
CA PHE A 16 11.82 -2.73 -12.06
C PHE A 16 12.14 -1.93 -10.79
N SER A 17 13.03 -0.96 -10.91
CA SER A 17 13.32 0.02 -9.87
C SER A 17 12.12 0.94 -9.62
N ASN A 18 12.13 1.61 -8.46
CA ASN A 18 11.08 2.57 -8.13
C ASN A 18 11.04 3.74 -9.13
N ASP A 19 12.19 4.17 -9.64
CA ASP A 19 12.28 5.30 -10.56
C ASP A 19 11.79 4.92 -11.96
N GLU A 20 12.10 3.71 -12.44
CA GLU A 20 11.55 3.19 -13.70
C GLU A 20 10.03 3.07 -13.66
N LEU A 21 9.47 2.57 -12.55
CA LEU A 21 8.01 2.48 -12.40
C LEU A 21 7.37 3.87 -12.32
N ARG A 22 8.01 4.83 -11.65
CA ARG A 22 7.52 6.22 -11.59
C ARG A 22 7.53 6.88 -12.95
N GLN A 23 8.62 6.75 -13.71
CA GLN A 23 8.73 7.32 -15.06
C GLN A 23 7.62 6.77 -15.97
N ARG A 24 7.44 5.45 -15.97
CA ARG A 24 6.37 4.79 -16.74
C ARG A 24 4.98 5.31 -16.37
N PHE A 25 4.71 5.46 -15.07
CA PHE A 25 3.44 6.01 -14.61
C PHE A 25 3.21 7.42 -15.17
N VAL A 26 4.21 8.29 -15.08
CA VAL A 26 4.12 9.67 -15.58
C VAL A 26 3.85 9.66 -17.08
N ASP A 27 4.64 8.94 -17.87
CA ASP A 27 4.49 8.91 -19.33
C ASP A 27 3.10 8.41 -19.77
N MET A 28 2.51 7.48 -19.02
CA MET A 28 1.17 6.97 -19.29
C MET A 28 0.07 7.92 -18.83
N THR A 29 0.28 8.64 -17.72
CA THR A 29 -0.77 9.43 -17.06
C THR A 29 -0.86 10.86 -17.59
N ILE A 30 0.25 11.50 -17.99
CA ILE A 30 0.19 12.89 -18.50
C ILE A 30 -0.77 13.03 -19.69
N PRO A 31 -0.75 12.17 -20.73
CA PRO A 31 -1.69 12.26 -21.84
C PRO A 31 -3.16 12.10 -21.41
N GLN A 32 -3.42 11.34 -20.35
CA GLN A 32 -4.76 11.18 -19.79
C GLN A 32 -5.25 12.45 -19.10
N ILE A 33 -4.35 13.15 -18.39
CA ILE A 33 -4.64 14.45 -17.76
C ILE A 33 -4.93 15.50 -18.83
N GLU A 34 -4.12 15.55 -19.89
CA GLU A 34 -4.33 16.44 -21.04
C GLU A 34 -5.66 16.17 -21.74
N LEU A 35 -6.02 14.89 -21.93
CA LEU A 35 -7.31 14.49 -22.50
C LEU A 35 -8.49 14.98 -21.66
N LEU A 36 -8.34 15.05 -20.33
CA LEU A 36 -9.34 15.58 -19.41
C LEU A 36 -9.36 17.12 -19.37
N GLY A 37 -8.47 17.80 -20.10
CA GLY A 37 -8.33 19.26 -20.06
C GLY A 37 -7.81 19.78 -18.71
N LEU A 38 -7.10 18.94 -17.95
CA LEU A 38 -6.53 19.29 -16.65
C LEU A 38 -5.05 19.68 -16.79
N THR A 39 -4.54 20.35 -15.76
CA THR A 39 -3.12 20.72 -15.67
C THR A 39 -2.44 19.99 -14.53
N VAL A 40 -1.19 19.57 -14.72
CA VAL A 40 -0.38 19.00 -13.65
C VAL A 40 0.25 20.12 -12.81
N PRO A 41 0.20 20.06 -11.47
CA PRO A 41 0.82 21.05 -10.60
C PRO A 41 2.34 20.83 -10.49
N ASP A 42 3.03 20.74 -11.62
CA ASP A 42 4.48 20.66 -11.73
C ASP A 42 4.93 21.61 -12.85
N LYS A 43 5.58 22.70 -12.45
CA LYS A 43 6.04 23.76 -13.35
C LYS A 43 7.26 23.36 -14.19
N ASP A 44 8.00 22.34 -13.76
CA ASP A 44 9.20 21.87 -14.45
C ASP A 44 8.88 20.70 -15.41
N LEU A 45 7.63 20.21 -15.38
CA LEU A 45 7.16 19.12 -16.22
C LEU A 45 7.23 19.49 -17.70
N LYS A 46 7.96 18.70 -18.49
CA LYS A 46 8.04 18.89 -19.93
C LYS A 46 8.29 17.58 -20.68
N TRP A 47 7.75 17.47 -21.89
CA TRP A 47 8.07 16.37 -22.79
C TRP A 47 9.49 16.53 -23.34
N ASN A 48 10.35 15.52 -23.16
CA ASN A 48 11.65 15.45 -23.79
C ASN A 48 11.62 14.52 -25.01
N GLN A 49 11.66 15.13 -26.21
CA GLN A 49 11.67 14.40 -27.48
C GLN A 49 12.88 13.47 -27.67
N SER A 50 14.04 13.81 -27.08
CA SER A 50 15.27 13.03 -27.23
C SER A 50 15.26 11.72 -26.43
N THR A 51 14.59 11.72 -25.28
CA THR A 51 14.49 10.54 -24.42
C THR A 51 13.17 9.80 -24.60
N GLY A 52 12.15 10.45 -25.17
CA GLY A 52 10.81 9.88 -25.29
C GLY A 52 10.08 9.78 -23.95
N HIS A 53 10.42 10.66 -23.01
CA HIS A 53 9.91 10.65 -21.64
C HIS A 53 9.54 12.06 -21.19
N TYR A 54 8.57 12.16 -20.28
CA TYR A 54 8.33 13.39 -19.52
C TYR A 54 9.40 13.57 -18.44
N GLU A 55 10.05 14.73 -18.43
CA GLU A 55 10.93 15.14 -17.34
C GLU A 55 10.10 15.82 -16.25
N MET A 56 10.08 15.26 -15.05
CA MET A 56 9.41 15.85 -13.89
C MET A 56 10.33 16.77 -13.10
N GLY A 57 9.73 17.68 -12.34
CA GLY A 57 10.39 18.43 -11.29
C GLY A 57 10.86 17.57 -10.12
N ALA A 58 11.59 18.21 -9.20
CA ALA A 58 12.10 17.54 -8.01
C ALA A 58 10.96 17.18 -7.04
N ILE A 59 10.99 15.94 -6.55
CA ILE A 59 10.10 15.48 -5.47
C ILE A 59 10.55 16.07 -4.14
N ASP A 60 9.61 16.55 -3.32
CA ASP A 60 9.89 16.87 -1.92
C ASP A 60 10.12 15.57 -1.12
N TRP A 61 11.38 15.14 -1.10
CA TRP A 61 11.79 13.96 -0.35
C TRP A 61 11.71 14.17 1.17
N GLN A 62 11.78 15.41 1.66
CA GLN A 62 11.67 15.70 3.08
C GLN A 62 10.24 15.46 3.57
N GLU A 63 9.24 15.92 2.83
CA GLU A 63 7.84 15.61 3.08
C GLU A 63 7.60 14.10 3.03
N PHE A 64 8.08 13.42 1.97
CA PHE A 64 7.93 11.98 1.81
C PHE A 64 8.43 11.19 3.04
N PHE A 65 9.63 11.50 3.53
CA PHE A 65 10.18 10.82 4.71
C PHE A 65 9.42 11.17 5.99
N ASN A 66 8.95 12.42 6.15
CA ASN A 66 8.11 12.82 7.28
C ASN A 66 6.80 12.03 7.32
N VAL A 67 6.14 11.85 6.17
CA VAL A 67 4.90 11.08 6.06
C VAL A 67 5.13 9.62 6.41
N ILE A 68 6.20 8.99 5.90
CA ILE A 68 6.53 7.59 6.21
C ILE A 68 6.84 7.41 7.69
N ALA A 69 7.52 8.39 8.31
CA ALA A 69 7.83 8.39 9.74
C ALA A 69 6.61 8.58 10.65
N GLY A 70 5.41 8.76 10.08
CA GLY A 70 4.17 8.92 10.86
C GLY A 70 3.79 10.37 11.16
N ASN A 71 4.49 11.35 10.59
CA ASN A 71 4.28 12.78 10.82
C ASN A 71 3.59 13.48 9.64
N GLY A 72 2.89 12.73 8.79
CA GLY A 72 2.07 13.29 7.73
C GLY A 72 0.67 13.70 8.20
N PRO A 73 -0.14 14.28 7.29
CA PRO A 73 -1.37 14.99 7.64
C PRO A 73 -2.46 14.11 8.25
N CYS A 74 -2.43 12.79 8.01
CA CYS A 74 -3.50 11.87 8.44
C CYS A 74 -2.96 10.63 9.17
N ASN A 75 -1.66 10.53 9.46
CA ASN A 75 -1.06 9.28 9.96
C ASN A 75 -1.67 8.87 11.31
N LYS A 76 -1.84 9.83 12.22
CA LYS A 76 -2.40 9.60 13.57
C LYS A 76 -3.85 9.12 13.46
N GLU A 77 -4.66 9.79 12.65
CA GLU A 77 -6.07 9.51 12.41
C GLU A 77 -6.26 8.12 11.78
N ARG A 78 -5.44 7.76 10.78
CA ARG A 78 -5.48 6.44 10.12
C ARG A 78 -5.19 5.32 11.10
N ILE A 79 -4.14 5.45 11.92
CA ILE A 79 -3.79 4.44 12.92
C ILE A 79 -4.83 4.40 14.04
N ALA A 80 -5.32 5.55 14.52
CA ALA A 80 -6.37 5.61 15.55
C ALA A 80 -7.66 4.95 15.08
N ALA A 81 -8.10 5.21 13.84
CA ALA A 81 -9.28 4.58 13.26
C ALA A 81 -9.15 3.05 13.20
N ARG A 82 -7.99 2.53 12.77
CA ARG A 82 -7.71 1.08 12.73
C ARG A 82 -7.65 0.48 14.13
N LYS A 83 -6.97 1.12 15.09
CA LYS A 83 -6.92 0.68 16.49
C LYS A 83 -8.32 0.65 17.12
N LYS A 84 -9.12 1.69 16.88
CA LYS A 84 -10.51 1.78 17.36
C LYS A 84 -11.34 0.65 16.78
N ALA A 85 -11.35 0.47 15.47
CA ALA A 85 -12.11 -0.61 14.82
C ALA A 85 -11.68 -2.01 15.34
N HIS A 86 -10.37 -2.22 15.53
CA HIS A 86 -9.87 -3.48 16.08
C HIS A 86 -10.33 -3.68 17.53
N ARG A 87 -10.15 -2.70 18.40
CA ARG A 87 -10.55 -2.80 19.82
C ARG A 87 -12.07 -2.95 19.94
N ASP A 88 -12.84 -2.08 19.32
CA ASP A 88 -14.29 -2.06 19.45
C ASP A 88 -14.92 -3.32 18.83
N GLY A 89 -14.28 -3.90 17.80
CA GLY A 89 -14.67 -5.19 17.22
C GLY A 89 -14.17 -6.43 17.97
N GLN A 90 -13.55 -6.29 19.15
CA GLN A 90 -13.00 -7.42 19.91
C GLN A 90 -14.05 -8.47 20.25
N TRP A 91 -15.23 -8.04 20.70
CA TRP A 91 -16.31 -8.93 21.08
C TRP A 91 -16.78 -9.79 19.89
N VAL A 92 -16.79 -9.23 18.67
CA VAL A 92 -17.17 -9.97 17.46
C VAL A 92 -16.18 -11.10 17.20
N ARG A 93 -14.87 -10.82 17.32
CA ARG A 93 -13.83 -11.84 17.15
C ARG A 93 -13.96 -12.93 18.21
N GLN A 94 -14.19 -12.55 19.46
CA GLN A 94 -14.39 -13.50 20.57
C GLN A 94 -15.65 -14.36 20.36
N ALA A 95 -16.76 -13.75 19.93
CA ALA A 95 -18.00 -14.47 19.62
C ALA A 95 -17.80 -15.47 18.48
N ALA A 96 -17.12 -15.07 17.40
CA ALA A 96 -16.80 -15.94 16.28
C ALA A 96 -15.91 -17.12 16.71
N SER A 97 -14.87 -16.88 17.51
CA SER A 97 -14.02 -17.94 18.07
C SER A 97 -14.79 -18.91 18.95
N ALA A 98 -15.63 -18.39 19.87
CA ALA A 98 -16.44 -19.22 20.76
C ALA A 98 -17.47 -20.06 19.99
N TYR A 99 -18.10 -19.50 18.96
CA TYR A 99 -19.01 -20.24 18.09
C TYR A 99 -18.29 -21.35 17.31
N ALA A 100 -17.14 -21.04 16.71
CA ALA A 100 -16.33 -22.02 15.99
C ALA A 100 -15.94 -23.19 16.89
N GLU A 101 -15.57 -22.93 18.15
CA GLU A 101 -15.23 -23.98 19.11
C GLU A 101 -16.44 -24.88 19.42
N LYS A 102 -17.61 -24.29 19.69
CA LYS A 102 -18.86 -25.06 19.88
C LYS A 102 -19.20 -25.93 18.68
N MET A 103 -18.95 -25.45 17.47
CA MET A 103 -19.21 -26.23 16.25
C MET A 103 -18.23 -27.37 16.10
N ARG A 104 -16.94 -27.19 16.42
CA ARG A 104 -15.96 -28.30 16.44
C ARG A 104 -16.38 -29.39 17.43
N THR A 105 -16.75 -29.01 18.66
CA THR A 105 -17.19 -30.00 19.67
C THR A 105 -18.48 -30.73 19.26
N LYS A 106 -19.36 -30.08 18.50
CA LYS A 106 -20.59 -30.73 17.96
C LYS A 106 -20.32 -31.65 16.78
N VAL A 107 -19.35 -31.31 15.92
CA VAL A 107 -18.93 -32.14 14.78
C VAL A 107 -18.09 -33.34 15.22
N THR A 108 -17.64 -33.37 16.48
CA THR A 108 -17.02 -34.54 17.11
C THR A 108 -18.01 -35.29 18.05
N PRO A 109 -19.00 -36.05 17.55
CA PRO A 109 -19.77 -36.96 18.40
C PRO A 109 -19.10 -38.35 18.50
N ASN A 110 -18.92 -38.83 19.73
CA ASN A 110 -18.67 -40.21 20.18
C ASN A 110 -17.46 -40.99 19.59
N GLN A 111 -16.33 -40.93 20.30
CA GLN A 111 -15.46 -42.10 20.50
C GLN A 111 -15.33 -42.42 22.00
N THR A 112 -16.43 -42.85 22.60
CA THR A 112 -16.50 -43.66 23.84
C THR A 112 -17.95 -44.17 23.90
N ASN A 113 -18.24 -45.46 23.74
CA ASN A 113 -17.80 -46.53 24.63
C ASN A 113 -17.32 -47.79 23.90
N ALA A 114 -16.22 -48.35 24.42
CA ALA A 114 -15.93 -49.77 24.37
C ALA A 114 -16.73 -50.49 25.48
N ALA A 115 -17.33 -51.63 25.14
CA ALA A 115 -17.51 -52.83 25.97
C ALA A 115 -17.99 -53.96 25.06
#